data_AF-A0A2H4TZ14-F1
#
_entry.id   AF-A0A2H4TZ14-F1
#
_cell.length_a   1.000
_cell.length_b   1.000
_cell.length_c   1.000
_cell.angle_alpha   90.00
_cell.angle_beta   90.00
_cell.angle_gamma   90.00
#
_symmetry.space_group_name_H-M   'P 1'
#
loop_
_entity.id
_entity.type
_entity.pdbx_description
1 polymer ?
#
loop_
_entity_poly.entity_id
_entity_poly.type
_entity_poly.pdbx_seq_one_letter_code
_entity_poly.pdbx_strand_id
1 'polypeptide(L)' 'MTNKTIQKAIDIAGSQKKLADLCGVAQPTVWRWLHGGGIDARYVMKIVSATNGKIKAAEIRPDLAQLLSAHSPAA' A
#
# COMPACT_ATOMS: atom_id res chain seq x y z
N MET A 1 8.65 10.17 11.08
CA MET A 1 7.25 9.83 11.44
C MET A 1 6.86 8.57 10.69
N THR A 2 6.24 7.60 11.35
CA THR A 2 5.90 6.29 10.74
C THR A 2 4.55 6.35 10.04
N ASN A 3 4.49 5.92 8.78
CA ASN A 3 3.25 5.78 8.02
C ASN A 3 2.44 4.58 8.57
N LYS A 4 1.35 4.88 9.30
CA LYS A 4 0.51 3.87 9.97
C LYS A 4 -0.14 2.88 9.00
N THR A 5 -0.52 3.33 7.80
CA THR A 5 -1.09 2.45 6.76
C THR A 5 -0.05 1.41 6.35
N ILE A 6 1.20 1.83 6.14
CA ILE A 6 2.27 0.91 5.74
C ILE A 6 2.72 0.02 6.89
N GLN A 7 2.72 0.51 8.12
CA GLN A 7 2.95 -0.33 9.29
C GLN A 7 1.92 -1.47 9.35
N LYS A 8 0.62 -1.15 9.22
CA LYS A 8 -0.44 -2.16 9.17
C LYS A 8 -0.25 -3.14 8.00
N ALA A 9 0.20 -2.67 6.84
CA ALA A 9 0.49 -3.53 5.69
C ALA A 9 1.62 -4.53 5.98
N ILE A 10 2.68 -4.05 6.64
CA ILE A 10 3.81 -4.85 7.09
C ILE A 10 3.36 -5.90 8.10
N ASP A 11 2.51 -5.52 9.06
CA ASP A 11 2.01 -6.43 10.10
C ASP A 11 1.14 -7.55 9.50
N ILE A 12 0.31 -7.23 8.50
CA ILE A 12 -0.50 -8.22 7.77
C ILE A 12 0.39 -9.15 6.93
N ALA A 13 1.38 -8.60 6.23
CA ALA A 13 2.30 -9.41 5.42
C ALA A 13 3.24 -10.27 6.29
N GLY A 14 3.59 -9.77 7.48
CA GLY A 14 4.45 -10.39 8.49
C GLY A 14 5.85 -9.76 8.60
N SER A 15 6.34 -9.06 7.58
CA SER A 15 7.60 -8.30 7.64
C SER A 15 7.75 -7.33 6.47
N GLN A 16 8.67 -6.37 6.56
CA GLN A 16 9.00 -5.47 5.45
C GLN A 16 9.51 -6.23 4.22
N LYS A 17 10.33 -7.27 4.43
CA LYS A 17 10.84 -8.11 3.34
C LYS A 17 9.71 -8.86 2.64
N LYS A 18 8.79 -9.45 3.40
CA LYS A 18 7.67 -10.20 2.85
C LYS A 18 6.69 -9.31 2.10
N LEU A 19 6.40 -8.10 2.61
CA LEU A 19 5.62 -7.11 1.88
C LEU A 19 6.32 -6.68 0.57
N ALA A 20 7.64 -6.51 0.61
CA ALA A 20 8.43 -6.14 -0.57
C ALA A 20 8.36 -7.24 -1.65
N ASP A 21 8.47 -8.50 -1.26
CA ASP A 21 8.36 -9.66 -2.15
C ASP A 21 6.98 -9.73 -2.80
N LEU A 22 5.91 -9.59 -2.02
CA LEU A 22 4.53 -9.55 -2.53
C LEU A 22 4.29 -8.38 -3.49
N CYS A 23 4.98 -7.26 -3.29
CA CYS A 23 4.89 -6.09 -4.16
C CYS A 23 5.88 -6.12 -5.35
N GLY A 24 6.78 -7.10 -5.40
CA GLY A 24 7.86 -7.17 -6.40
C GLY A 24 8.81 -5.97 -6.35
N VAL A 25 9.20 -5.54 -5.14
CA VAL A 25 10.16 -4.45 -4.91
C VAL A 25 11.24 -4.89 -3.91
N ALA A 26 12.29 -4.09 -3.74
CA ALA A 26 13.29 -4.33 -2.71
C ALA A 26 12.80 -3.87 -1.32
N GLN A 27 13.27 -4.51 -0.25
CA GLN A 27 12.89 -4.14 1.13
C GLN A 27 13.18 -2.66 1.49
N PRO A 28 14.28 -2.01 1.05
CA PRO A 28 14.49 -0.58 1.28
C PRO A 28 13.39 0.32 0.71
N THR A 29 12.70 -0.11 -0.35
CA THR A 29 11.54 0.59 -0.90
C THR A 29 10.39 0.63 0.12
N VAL A 30 10.11 -0.50 0.79
CA VAL A 30 9.10 -0.58 1.85
C VAL A 30 9.52 0.25 3.07
N TRP A 31 10.80 0.21 3.44
CA TRP A 31 11.32 1.07 4.51
C TRP A 31 11.08 2.55 4.20
N ARG A 32 11.34 2.98 2.96
CA ARG A 32 11.07 4.35 2.52
C ARG A 32 9.59 4.70 2.62
N TRP A 33 8.69 3.81 2.21
CA TRP A 33 7.23 4.01 2.35
C TRP A 33 6.83 4.18 3.81
N LEU A 34 7.38 3.35 4.70
CA LEU A 34 7.12 3.39 6.13
C LEU A 34 7.56 4.71 6.76
N HIS A 35 8.63 5.33 6.25
CA HIS A 35 9.18 6.58 6.78
C HIS A 35 8.75 7.82 5.97
N GLY A 36 7.67 7.72 5.19
CA GLY A 36 7.02 8.87 4.55
C GLY A 36 7.62 9.29 3.22
N GLY A 37 8.47 8.48 2.59
CA GLY A 37 9.09 8.81 1.30
C GLY A 37 8.17 8.71 0.06
N GLY A 38 6.85 8.66 0.28
CA GLY A 38 5.81 8.58 -0.75
C GLY A 38 5.66 7.20 -1.40
N ILE A 39 4.49 6.94 -1.98
CA ILE A 39 4.16 5.67 -2.66
C ILE A 39 3.60 6.01 -4.03
N ASP A 40 4.26 5.49 -5.07
CA ASP A 40 3.79 5.63 -6.44
C ASP A 40 2.47 4.87 -6.65
N ALA A 41 1.57 5.43 -7.46
CA ALA A 41 0.24 4.86 -7.71
C ALA A 41 0.32 3.41 -8.22
N ARG A 42 1.37 3.05 -8.98
CA ARG A 42 1.58 1.69 -9.52
C ARG A 42 1.73 0.61 -8.45
N TYR A 43 2.06 0.97 -7.22
CA TYR A 43 2.22 0.02 -6.11
C TYR A 43 0.99 -0.08 -5.22
N VAL A 44 0.03 0.84 -5.35
CA VAL A 44 -1.15 0.90 -4.48
C VAL A 44 -1.92 -0.42 -4.54
N MET A 45 -2.27 -0.88 -5.74
CA MET A 45 -3.01 -2.14 -5.88
C MET A 45 -2.20 -3.36 -5.45
N LYS A 46 -0.87 -3.34 -5.57
CA LYS A 46 -0.02 -4.42 -5.07
C LYS A 46 -0.09 -4.54 -3.55
N ILE A 47 -0.11 -3.41 -2.83
CA ILE A 47 -0.25 -3.39 -1.38
C ILE A 47 -1.66 -3.84 -0.96
N VAL A 48 -2.71 -3.41 -1.68
CA VAL A 48 -4.09 -3.89 -1.46
C VAL A 48 -4.17 -5.40 -1.61
N SER A 49 -3.59 -5.97 -2.68
CA SER A 49 -3.53 -7.41 -2.90
C SER A 49 -2.69 -8.14 -1.84
N ALA A 50 -1.52 -7.62 -1.49
CA ALA A 50 -0.63 -8.18 -0.46
C ALA A 50 -1.28 -8.22 0.93
N THR A 51 -2.27 -7.37 1.17
CA THR A 51 -3.02 -7.28 2.43
C THR A 51 -4.40 -7.94 2.34
N ASN A 52 -4.67 -8.66 1.24
CA ASN A 52 -5.92 -9.34 0.97
C ASN A 52 -7.15 -8.41 1.10
N GLY A 53 -7.01 -7.16 0.64
CA GLY A 53 -8.05 -6.14 0.67
C GLY A 53 -8.31 -5.48 2.04
N LYS A 54 -7.58 -5.85 3.10
CA LYS A 54 -7.74 -5.27 4.45
C LYS A 54 -7.28 -3.82 4.56
N ILE A 55 -6.51 -3.35 3.59
CA ILE A 55 -6.14 -1.95 3.40
C ILE A 55 -6.68 -1.53 2.03
N LYS A 56 -7.43 -0.43 2.01
CA LYS A 56 -8.01 0.16 0.80
C LYS A 56 -7.00 1.08 0.12
N ALA A 57 -7.12 1.21 -1.20
CA ALA A 57 -6.27 2.09 -2.00
C ALA A 57 -6.27 3.55 -1.49
N ALA A 58 -7.43 4.07 -1.07
CA ALA A 58 -7.58 5.40 -0.50
C ALA A 58 -6.88 5.59 0.85
N GLU A 59 -6.61 4.52 1.62
CA GLU A 59 -5.81 4.61 2.86
C GLU A 59 -4.31 4.79 2.57
N ILE A 60 -3.86 4.35 1.39
CA ILE A 60 -2.45 4.40 0.95
C ILE A 60 -2.15 5.74 0.27
N ARG A 61 -3.06 6.18 -0.62
CA ARG A 61 -2.98 7.44 -1.37
C ARG A 61 -4.31 8.21 -1.22
N PRO A 62 -4.53 8.88 -0.08
CA PRO A 62 -5.77 9.63 0.15
C PRO A 62 -5.95 10.80 -0.83
N ASP A 63 -4.85 11.33 -1.36
CA ASP A 63 -4.85 12.34 -2.43
C ASP A 63 -5.48 11.83 -3.73
N LEU A 64 -5.52 10.51 -3.95
CA LEU A 64 -6.15 9.89 -5.11
C LEU A 64 -7.53 9.27 -4.77
N ALA A 65 -8.06 9.49 -3.57
CA ALA A 65 -9.27 8.81 -3.10
C ALA A 65 -10.49 9.06 -4.01
N GLN A 66 -10.67 10.27 -4.53
CA GLN A 66 -11.76 10.60 -5.46
C GLN A 66 -11.66 9.82 -6.78
N LEU A 67 -10.44 9.67 -7.32
CA LEU A 67 -10.21 8.91 -8.56
C LEU A 67 -10.44 7.41 -8.34
N LEU A 68 -10.08 6.90 -7.16
CA LEU A 68 -10.22 5.49 -6.81
C LEU A 68 -11.68 5.10 -6.50
N SER A 69 -12.47 6.00 -5.91
CA SER A 69 -13.90 5.78 -5.65
C SER A 69 -14.79 5.92 -6.89
N ALA A 70 -14.32 6.62 -7.93
CA ALA A 70 -15.06 6.81 -9.17
C ALA A 70 -15.11 5.56 -10.07
N HIS A 71 -14.42 4.48 -9.71
CA HIS A 71 -14.44 3.20 -10.41
C HIS A 71 -15.11 2.10 -9.56
N SER A 72 -16.37 2.34 -9.17
CA SER A 72 -17.31 1.23 -9.02
C SER A 72 -17.75 0.84 -10.43
N PRO A 73 -17.51 -0.38 -10.94
CA PRO A 73 -18.29 -0.84 -12.07
C PRO A 73 -19.74 -0.90 -11.57
N ALA A 74 -20.53 0.09 -11.97
CA ALA A 74 -21.97 -0.07 -11.95
C ALA A 74 -22.29 -1.16 -12.98
N ALA A 75 -22.90 -2.24 -12.48
CA ALA A 75 -23.42 -3.41 -13.20
C ALA A 75 -22.38 -4.45 -13.68
#